data_AF-A0A7J2JQ63-F1
#
_entry.id   AF-A0A7J2JQ63-F1
#
_cell.length_a   1.000
_cell.length_b   1.000
_cell.length_c   1.000
_cell.angle_alpha   90.00
_cell.angle_beta   90.00
_cell.angle_gamma   90.00
#
_symmetry.space_group_name_H-M   'P 1'
#
loop_
_entity.id
_entity.type
_entity.pdbx_description
1 polymer ?
#
loop_
_entity_poly.entity_id
_entity_poly.type
_entity_poly.pdbx_seq_one_letter_code
_entity_poly.pdbx_strand_id
1 'polypeptide(L)'
;MLSFRSSSSEDEEGESRRIVVRKLVLDVVKPHNPNIVDMAEGLSELRGVKKVDIEVKDYDSTIERLKIILEGEDLDYDEIVKVIRYYGGNVASLDGVTVESEE
;
A
#
# COMPACT_ATOMS: atom_id res chain seq x y z
N MET A 1 -63.08 3.50 12.54
CA MET A 1 -61.94 3.70 11.63
C MET A 1 -60.71 3.83 12.51
N LEU A 2 -59.95 2.75 12.65
CA LEU A 2 -58.81 2.66 13.59
C LEU A 2 -57.57 3.26 12.92
N SER A 3 -56.97 4.24 13.58
CA SER A 3 -55.63 4.75 13.28
C SER A 3 -54.59 3.70 13.62
N PHE A 4 -53.71 3.37 12.68
CA PHE A 4 -52.45 2.69 12.94
C PHE A 4 -51.32 3.45 12.24
N ARG A 5 -50.50 4.14 13.05
CA ARG A 5 -49.14 4.50 12.67
C ARG A 5 -48.33 3.21 12.65
N SER A 6 -47.58 2.98 11.60
CA SER A 6 -46.44 2.06 11.59
C SER A 6 -45.39 2.74 10.71
N SER A 7 -44.53 3.51 11.36
CA SER A 7 -43.26 3.07 11.94
C SER A 7 -42.18 3.18 10.89
N SER A 8 -41.35 4.19 11.14
CA SER A 8 -40.07 4.46 10.50
C SER A 8 -39.27 3.17 10.28
N SER A 9 -38.83 2.94 9.06
CA SER A 9 -37.52 2.35 8.82
C SER A 9 -36.59 3.53 8.60
N GLU A 10 -36.02 4.03 9.68
CA GLU A 10 -34.79 4.81 9.62
C GLU A 10 -33.75 3.86 9.02
N ASP A 11 -33.42 4.06 7.75
CA ASP A 11 -32.23 3.46 7.16
C ASP A 11 -31.05 3.98 7.97
N GLU A 12 -30.47 3.11 8.80
CA GLU A 12 -29.22 3.39 9.50
C GLU A 12 -28.15 3.67 8.43
N GLU A 13 -27.94 4.97 8.13
CA GLU A 13 -26.74 5.46 7.48
C GLU A 13 -25.58 5.19 8.43
N GLY A 14 -25.08 3.96 8.41
CA GLY A 14 -23.84 3.60 9.07
C GLY A 14 -22.75 4.50 8.50
N GLU A 15 -22.21 5.39 9.32
CA GLU A 15 -21.03 6.18 9.02
C GLU A 15 -19.96 5.24 8.47
N SER A 16 -19.74 5.32 7.15
CA SER A 16 -18.73 4.54 6.47
C SER A 16 -17.38 5.15 6.85
N ARG A 17 -16.82 4.70 7.98
CA ARG A 17 -15.46 5.06 8.39
C ARG A 17 -14.53 4.87 7.20
N ARG A 18 -13.87 5.93 6.75
CA ARG A 18 -12.88 5.80 5.67
C ARG A 18 -11.63 5.17 6.26
N ILE A 19 -11.30 4.00 5.75
CA ILE A 19 -10.07 3.30 6.08
C ILE A 19 -9.04 3.70 5.03
N VAL A 20 -7.95 4.34 5.47
CA VAL A 20 -6.84 4.76 4.61
C VAL A 20 -5.61 3.91 4.89
N VAL A 21 -4.91 3.49 3.83
CA VAL A 21 -3.66 2.75 3.97
C VAL A 21 -2.54 3.74 4.27
N ARG A 22 -1.88 3.57 5.42
CA ARG A 22 -0.79 4.43 5.89
C ARG A 22 0.58 3.84 5.65
N LYS A 23 0.71 2.51 5.73
CA LYS A 23 1.99 1.83 5.60
C LYS A 23 1.86 0.48 4.92
N LEU A 24 2.81 0.18 4.05
CA LEU A 24 2.96 -1.12 3.40
C LEU A 24 4.39 -1.62 3.60
N VAL A 25 4.52 -2.91 3.90
CA VAL A 25 5.81 -3.61 3.99
C VAL A 25 5.77 -4.74 2.97
N LEU A 26 6.68 -4.70 2.01
CA LEU A 26 6.71 -5.60 0.87
C LEU A 26 8.04 -6.36 0.84
N ASP A 27 7.98 -7.64 0.53
CA ASP A 27 9.15 -8.42 0.14
C ASP A 27 9.24 -8.44 -1.39
N VAL A 28 10.36 -7.95 -1.91
CA VAL A 28 10.58 -7.76 -3.34
C VAL A 28 11.85 -8.48 -3.77
N VAL A 29 11.78 -9.21 -4.87
CA VAL A 29 12.93 -9.82 -5.51
C VAL A 29 13.22 -9.09 -6.81
N LYS A 30 14.48 -8.67 -7.01
CA LYS A 30 14.89 -7.88 -8.16
C LYS A 30 16.23 -8.39 -8.71
N PRO A 31 16.51 -8.32 -10.03
CA PRO A 31 17.88 -8.38 -10.53
C PRO A 31 18.68 -7.15 -10.06
N HIS A 32 20.02 -7.17 -10.08
CA HIS A 32 20.84 -6.03 -9.62
C HIS A 32 20.65 -4.71 -10.40
N ASN A 33 20.11 -4.77 -11.62
CA ASN A 33 19.86 -3.58 -12.45
C ASN A 33 18.38 -3.55 -12.82
N PRO A 34 17.67 -2.42 -12.77
CA PRO A 34 18.06 -1.03 -12.38
C PRO A 34 18.57 -0.81 -10.94
N ASN A 35 19.03 0.38 -10.52
CA ASN A 35 19.52 0.56 -9.15
C ASN A 35 18.35 0.64 -8.14
N ILE A 36 18.56 0.20 -6.90
CA ILE A 36 17.60 0.38 -5.80
C ILE A 36 17.29 1.86 -5.52
N VAL A 37 18.25 2.76 -5.79
CA VAL A 37 18.07 4.21 -5.64
C VAL A 37 17.03 4.71 -6.64
N ASP A 38 17.14 4.31 -7.92
CA ASP A 38 16.17 4.72 -8.95
C ASP A 38 14.75 4.21 -8.63
N MET A 39 14.66 3.00 -8.08
CA MET A 39 13.39 2.44 -7.61
C MET A 39 12.82 3.25 -6.44
N ALA A 40 13.65 3.64 -5.47
CA ALA A 40 13.23 4.46 -4.33
C ALA A 40 12.71 5.83 -4.79
N GLU A 41 13.41 6.47 -5.74
CA GLU A 41 12.99 7.74 -6.32
C GLU A 41 11.64 7.60 -7.04
N GLY A 42 11.50 6.61 -7.92
CA GLY A 42 10.23 6.38 -8.63
C GLY A 42 9.06 6.03 -7.69
N LEU A 43 9.31 5.32 -6.59
CA LEU A 43 8.29 5.06 -5.57
C LEU A 43 7.91 6.31 -4.78
N SER A 44 8.85 7.24 -4.59
CA SER A 44 8.61 8.49 -3.86
C SER A 44 7.75 9.49 -4.64
N GLU A 45 7.71 9.36 -5.97
CA GLU A 45 6.86 10.19 -6.84
C GLU A 45 5.39 9.77 -6.85
N LEU A 46 5.07 8.59 -6.30
CA LEU A 46 3.70 8.12 -6.21
C LEU A 46 2.87 9.01 -5.26
N ARG A 47 1.63 9.28 -5.67
CA ARG A 47 0.70 10.07 -4.86
C ARG A 47 0.49 9.40 -3.51
N GLY A 48 0.60 10.21 -2.45
CA GLY A 48 0.36 9.74 -1.09
C GLY A 48 1.60 9.18 -0.41
N VAL A 49 2.66 8.81 -1.13
CA VAL A 49 3.92 8.36 -0.54
C VAL A 49 4.66 9.55 0.09
N LYS A 50 4.92 9.46 1.40
CA LYS A 50 5.70 10.45 2.15
C LYS A 50 7.13 9.98 2.38
N LYS A 51 7.33 8.67 2.50
CA LYS A 51 8.63 8.06 2.79
C LYS A 51 8.73 6.68 2.15
N VAL A 52 9.92 6.40 1.59
CA VAL A 52 10.31 5.09 1.07
C VAL A 52 11.56 4.66 1.80
N ASP A 53 11.54 3.50 2.43
CA ASP A 53 12.74 2.83 2.94
C ASP A 53 12.92 1.51 2.20
N ILE A 54 14.14 1.26 1.71
CA ILE A 54 14.51 0.00 1.06
C ILE A 54 15.66 -0.61 1.86
N GLU A 55 15.44 -1.80 2.41
CA GLU A 55 16.45 -2.59 3.13
C GLU A 55 16.85 -3.80 2.27
N VAL A 56 18.13 -3.97 1.97
CA VAL A 56 18.62 -5.18 1.30
C VAL A 56 18.70 -6.29 2.36
N LYS A 57 17.83 -7.31 2.23
CA LYS A 57 17.83 -8.49 3.11
C LYS A 57 18.94 -9.46 2.73
N ASP A 58 19.12 -9.68 1.43
CA ASP A 58 20.04 -10.68 0.88
C ASP A 58 20.54 -10.22 -0.49
N TYR A 59 21.81 -10.51 -0.78
CA TYR A 59 22.48 -10.13 -2.01
C TYR A 59 23.13 -11.38 -2.61
N ASP A 60 22.50 -11.94 -3.63
CA ASP A 60 23.02 -13.07 -4.38
C ASP A 60 23.83 -12.59 -5.60
N SER A 61 24.36 -13.52 -6.38
CA SER A 61 25.04 -13.31 -7.66
C SER A 61 24.15 -12.80 -8.80
N THR A 62 22.83 -13.07 -8.72
CA THR A 62 21.89 -12.82 -9.82
C THR A 62 20.70 -11.95 -9.41
N ILE A 63 20.30 -12.05 -8.14
CA ILE A 63 19.13 -11.37 -7.59
C ILE A 63 19.47 -10.76 -6.23
N GLU A 64 18.72 -9.73 -5.87
CA GLU A 64 18.71 -9.14 -4.55
C GLU A 64 17.30 -9.26 -3.96
N ARG A 65 17.24 -9.56 -2.66
CA ARG A 65 16.00 -9.55 -1.89
C ARG A 65 15.93 -8.24 -1.12
N LEU A 66 14.87 -7.49 -1.36
CA LEU A 66 14.65 -6.16 -0.82
C LEU A 66 13.39 -6.19 0.04
N LYS A 67 13.48 -5.56 1.20
CA LYS A 67 12.31 -5.19 2.00
C LYS A 67 12.01 -3.74 1.72
N ILE A 68 10.86 -3.48 1.11
CA ILE A 68 10.41 -2.12 0.80
C ILE A 68 9.35 -1.74 1.81
N ILE A 69 9.56 -0.61 2.48
CA ILE A 69 8.64 -0.03 3.43
C ILE A 69 8.19 1.31 2.88
N LEU A 70 6.88 1.45 2.68
CA LEU A 70 6.26 2.65 2.15
C LEU A 70 5.36 3.24 3.24
N GLU A 71 5.55 4.51 3.55
CA GLU A 71 4.74 5.25 4.51
C GLU A 71 4.14 6.49 3.85
N GLY A 72 2.87 6.77 4.13
CA GLY A 72 2.13 7.78 3.40
C GLY A 72 0.68 7.93 3.84
N GLU A 73 -0.10 8.55 2.96
CA GLU A 73 -1.54 8.73 3.10
C GLU A 73 -2.21 8.18 1.86
N ASP A 74 -3.23 7.34 2.05
CA ASP A 74 -4.01 6.77 0.95
C ASP A 74 -3.13 6.05 -0.09
N LEU A 75 -2.24 5.17 0.41
CA LEU A 75 -1.32 4.42 -0.44
C LEU A 75 -2.06 3.46 -1.38
N ASP A 76 -1.88 3.65 -2.68
CA ASP A 76 -2.40 2.75 -3.72
C ASP A 76 -1.43 1.58 -3.96
N TYR A 77 -1.81 0.39 -3.48
CA TYR A 77 -1.02 -0.82 -3.63
C TYR A 77 -0.80 -1.21 -5.10
N ASP A 78 -1.80 -1.04 -5.96
CA ASP A 78 -1.71 -1.44 -7.36
C ASP A 78 -0.72 -0.55 -8.12
N GLU A 79 -0.73 0.75 -7.85
CA GLU A 79 0.25 1.70 -8.42
C GLU A 79 1.67 1.40 -7.92
N ILE A 80 1.83 1.11 -6.63
CA ILE A 80 3.12 0.70 -6.05
C ILE A 80 3.67 -0.55 -6.75
N VAL A 81 2.84 -1.58 -6.93
CA VAL A 81 3.24 -2.83 -7.58
C VAL A 81 3.64 -2.58 -9.05
N LYS A 82 2.94 -1.69 -9.77
CA LYS A 82 3.30 -1.33 -11.15
C LYS A 82 4.67 -0.69 -11.22
N VAL A 83 4.98 0.25 -10.32
CA VAL A 83 6.30 0.89 -10.25
C VAL A 83 7.38 -0.13 -9.92
N ILE A 84 7.17 -1.00 -8.92
CA ILE A 84 8.12 -2.06 -8.57
C ILE A 84 8.43 -2.94 -9.80
N ARG A 85 7.40 -3.34 -10.55
CA ARG A 85 7.55 -4.14 -11.77
C ARG A 85 8.27 -3.39 -12.90
N TYR A 86 8.02 -2.10 -13.04
CA TYR A 86 8.72 -1.25 -14.02
C TYR A 86 10.24 -1.25 -13.78
N TYR A 87 10.67 -1.23 -12.53
CA TYR A 87 12.09 -1.37 -12.14
C TYR A 87 12.59 -2.83 -12.07
N GLY A 88 11.88 -3.77 -12.70
CA GLY A 88 12.27 -5.18 -12.77
C GLY A 88 12.06 -5.98 -11.47
N GLY A 89 11.40 -5.39 -10.47
CA GLY A 89 11.08 -6.04 -9.20
C GLY A 89 9.83 -6.93 -9.28
N ASN A 90 9.83 -7.99 -8.51
CA ASN A 90 8.67 -8.85 -8.31
C ASN A 90 8.31 -8.85 -6.82
N VAL A 91 7.06 -8.48 -6.50
CA VAL A 91 6.56 -8.55 -5.12
C VAL A 91 6.29 -10.02 -4.79
N ALA A 92 7.11 -10.58 -3.91
CA ALA A 92 7.00 -11.95 -3.44
C ALA A 92 5.90 -12.10 -2.38
N SER A 93 5.84 -11.14 -1.44
CA SER A 93 4.82 -11.09 -0.39
C SER A 93 4.53 -9.67 0.09
N LEU A 94 3.29 -9.48 0.60
CA LEU A 94 2.93 -8.35 1.44
C LEU A 94 3.17 -8.76 2.90
N ASP A 95 4.28 -8.32 3.46
CA ASP A 95 4.75 -8.69 4.80
C ASP A 95 4.00 -7.92 5.91
N GLY A 96 3.41 -6.77 5.60
CA GLY A 96 2.69 -5.97 6.58
C GLY A 96 1.90 -4.82 5.96
N VAL A 97 0.80 -4.47 6.63
CA VAL A 97 -0.06 -3.34 6.27
C VAL A 97 -0.49 -2.61 7.53
N THR A 98 -0.51 -1.29 7.46
CA THR A 98 -1.11 -0.43 8.49
C THR A 98 -2.15 0.43 7.84
N VAL A 99 -3.35 0.38 8.41
CA VAL A 99 -4.46 1.22 8.02
C VAL A 99 -4.86 2.10 9.19
N GLU A 100 -5.36 3.28 8.88
CA GLU A 100 -5.94 4.19 9.86
C GLU A 100 -7.40 4.43 9.48
N SER A 101 -8.28 4.39 10.47
CA SER A 101 -9.67 4.80 10.30
C SER A 101 -9.78 6.26 10.68
N GLU A 102 -10.16 7.11 9.73
CA GLU A 102 -10.53 8.49 10.02
C GLU A 102 -12.03 8.51 10.39
N GLU A 103 -12.34 9.13 11.54
CA GLU A 103 -13.69 9.46 12.00
C GLU A 103 -14.18 10.77 11.38
#